data_AF-A0A519VMC8-F1
#
_entry.id   AF-A0A519VMC8-F1
#
_cell.length_a   1.000
_cell.length_b   1.000
_cell.length_c   1.000
_cell.angle_alpha   90.00
_cell.angle_beta   90.00
_cell.angle_gamma   90.00
#
_symmetry.space_group_name_H-M   'P 1'
#
loop_
_entity.id
_entity.type
_entity.pdbx_description
1 polymer ?
#
loop_
_entity_poly.entity_id
_entity_poly.type
_entity_poly.pdbx_seq_one_letter_code
_entity_poly.pdbx_strand_id
1 'polypeptide(L)'
;MRTKLILAVLAVLFSVKITNGQTQNISSPNKQLNISSPNKQLLVELFNNSDGTLSYSVKRKGNLVLASSDLGLTTNTTSFKSIAFVSASKVTAVSDKYSMLHGKKANVIYKANKRIQARTNIHPKPHTIDYF
;
A
#
# COMPACT_ATOMS: atom_id res chain seq x y z
N MET A 1 39.32 -61.08 10.19
CA MET A 1 38.09 -61.86 9.95
C MET A 1 36.95 -61.24 10.73
N ARG A 2 35.83 -60.92 10.05
CA ARG A 2 34.42 -60.87 10.53
C ARG A 2 34.11 -59.78 11.60
N THR A 3 33.10 -58.91 11.54
CA THR A 3 31.82 -58.84 10.79
C THR A 3 31.20 -57.43 10.98
N LYS A 4 30.37 -56.97 10.04
CA LYS A 4 29.55 -55.73 10.10
C LYS A 4 28.23 -55.96 10.87
N LEU A 5 27.64 -54.92 11.51
CA LEU A 5 26.22 -54.46 11.44
C LEU A 5 25.86 -53.55 12.67
N ILE A 6 25.53 -52.26 12.49
CA ILE A 6 24.17 -51.62 12.46
C ILE A 6 23.38 -51.70 13.78
N LEU A 7 23.06 -50.56 14.43
CA LEU A 7 21.71 -49.93 14.52
C LEU A 7 21.71 -48.74 15.49
N ALA A 8 21.01 -47.66 15.11
CA ALA A 8 20.83 -46.41 15.83
C ALA A 8 20.01 -46.54 17.13
N VAL A 9 20.15 -45.57 18.05
CA VAL A 9 19.07 -44.87 18.81
C VAL A 9 19.68 -44.03 19.96
N LEU A 10 19.57 -42.71 19.81
CA LEU A 10 19.09 -41.74 20.82
C LEU A 10 19.76 -41.68 22.22
N ALA A 11 20.62 -40.68 22.45
CA ALA A 11 20.59 -39.87 23.68
C ALA A 11 21.44 -38.59 23.56
N VAL A 12 20.71 -37.48 23.59
CA VAL A 12 21.09 -36.08 23.79
C VAL A 12 22.24 -35.88 24.79
N LEU A 13 23.25 -35.08 24.42
CA LEU A 13 23.99 -34.22 25.35
C LEU A 13 24.34 -32.88 24.66
N PHE A 14 23.47 -31.90 24.93
CA PHE A 14 23.74 -30.48 25.17
C PHE A 14 24.91 -29.79 24.45
N SER A 15 24.57 -28.81 23.60
CA SER A 15 25.02 -27.42 23.79
C SER A 15 24.18 -26.47 22.94
N VAL A 16 23.12 -25.97 23.56
CA VAL A 16 22.39 -24.79 23.12
C VAL A 16 23.37 -23.61 23.04
N LYS A 17 23.65 -23.15 21.83
CA LYS A 17 24.20 -21.80 21.58
C LYS A 17 23.07 -20.95 21.00
N ILE A 18 22.20 -20.47 21.89
CA ILE A 18 21.35 -19.32 21.60
C ILE A 18 22.31 -18.13 21.49
N THR A 19 22.54 -17.65 20.27
CA THR A 19 23.05 -16.31 20.05
C THR A 19 22.18 -15.66 18.98
N ASN A 20 21.45 -14.65 19.45
CA ASN A 20 20.75 -13.62 18.72
C ASN A 20 19.57 -14.13 17.90
N GLY A 21 18.42 -14.17 18.56
CA GLY A 21 17.11 -14.15 17.91
C GLY A 21 17.01 -12.95 16.98
N GLN A 22 17.30 -13.17 15.70
CA GLN A 22 16.58 -12.47 14.66
C GLN A 22 15.17 -13.03 14.68
N THR A 23 14.33 -12.44 15.54
CA THR A 23 12.91 -12.39 15.25
C THR A 23 12.82 -11.77 13.87
N GLN A 24 12.60 -12.61 12.86
CA GLN A 24 12.13 -12.15 11.58
C GLN A 24 10.85 -11.40 11.92
N ASN A 25 10.94 -10.07 11.95
CA ASN A 25 9.79 -9.20 11.96
C ASN A 25 9.05 -9.61 10.70
N ILE A 26 8.05 -10.47 10.85
CA ILE A 26 7.01 -10.64 9.85
C ILE A 26 6.26 -9.31 9.95
N SER A 27 6.84 -8.27 9.36
CA SER A 27 6.13 -7.09 8.93
C SER A 27 5.06 -7.68 8.02
N SER A 28 3.89 -7.95 8.62
CA SER A 28 2.66 -8.25 7.91
C SER A 28 2.68 -7.31 6.72
N PRO A 29 2.64 -7.80 5.46
CA PRO A 29 2.87 -6.96 4.30
C PRO A 29 1.84 -5.85 4.39
N ASN A 30 2.26 -4.69 4.86
CA ASN A 30 1.42 -3.51 4.91
C ASN A 30 1.09 -3.29 3.46
N LYS A 31 -0.11 -3.69 3.07
CA LYS A 31 -0.48 -4.04 1.69
C LYS A 31 -0.11 -2.85 0.84
N GLN A 32 1.07 -2.87 0.22
CA GLN A 32 1.70 -1.63 -0.20
C GLN A 32 0.83 -1.01 -1.29
N LEU A 33 0.26 0.14 -0.96
CA LEU A 33 -0.79 0.80 -1.74
C LEU A 33 -0.22 1.66 -2.88
N ASN A 34 1.08 1.55 -3.08
CA ASN A 34 1.87 2.34 -4.00
C ASN A 34 1.48 2.09 -5.46
N ILE A 35 1.76 3.09 -6.29
CA ILE A 35 1.61 3.02 -7.74
C ILE A 35 2.77 3.71 -8.43
N SER A 36 3.40 3.02 -9.38
CA SER A 36 4.51 3.55 -10.18
C SER A 36 4.03 4.00 -11.55
N SER A 37 4.72 4.96 -12.16
CA SER A 37 4.52 5.31 -13.57
C SER A 37 4.91 4.14 -14.51
N PRO A 38 4.45 4.14 -15.77
CA PRO A 38 4.81 3.09 -16.74
C PRO A 38 6.33 2.89 -16.92
N ASN A 39 7.10 3.98 -16.84
CA ASN A 39 8.56 3.93 -16.93
C ASN A 39 9.26 3.74 -15.57
N LYS A 40 8.51 3.53 -14.49
CA LYS A 40 8.99 3.31 -13.12
C LYS A 40 9.82 4.45 -12.52
N GLN A 41 9.83 5.63 -13.16
CA GLN A 41 10.59 6.78 -12.66
C GLN A 41 9.81 7.62 -11.66
N LEU A 42 8.49 7.51 -11.60
CA LEU A 42 7.66 8.13 -10.57
C LEU A 42 7.02 7.05 -9.72
N LEU A 43 6.99 7.29 -8.41
CA LEU A 43 6.34 6.44 -7.43
C LEU A 43 5.44 7.33 -6.56
N VAL A 44 4.16 6.98 -6.48
CA VAL A 44 3.23 7.56 -5.51
C VAL A 44 3.05 6.54 -4.40
N GLU A 45 3.26 6.99 -3.17
CA GLU A 45 3.06 6.19 -1.97
C GLU A 45 1.86 6.73 -1.22
N LEU A 46 0.96 5.84 -0.80
CA LEU A 46 -0.28 6.21 -0.14
C LEU A 46 -0.37 5.44 1.18
N PHE A 47 -0.61 6.16 2.28
CA PHE A 47 -0.57 5.61 3.62
C PHE A 47 -1.56 6.32 4.54
N ASN A 48 -1.96 5.63 5.61
CA ASN A 48 -2.70 6.26 6.71
C ASN A 48 -1.69 6.65 7.79
N ASN A 49 -1.80 7.87 8.28
CA ASN A 49 -1.10 8.34 9.46
C ASN A 49 -1.69 7.71 10.73
N SER A 50 -0.99 7.88 11.86
CA SER A 50 -1.41 7.37 13.16
C SER A 50 -2.75 7.95 13.64
N ASP A 51 -3.09 9.16 13.21
CA ASP A 51 -4.37 9.83 13.48
C ASP A 51 -5.52 9.38 12.55
N GLY A 52 -5.25 8.43 11.65
CA GLY A 52 -6.19 7.92 10.66
C GLY A 52 -6.30 8.77 9.39
N THR A 53 -5.61 9.90 9.31
CA THR A 53 -5.57 10.76 8.12
C THR A 53 -4.91 10.02 6.97
N LEU A 54 -5.52 10.07 5.78
CA LEU A 54 -4.90 9.52 4.58
C LEU A 54 -3.92 10.55 4.01
N SER A 55 -2.69 10.14 3.72
CA SER A 55 -1.70 11.02 3.07
C SER A 55 -1.00 10.31 1.93
N TYR A 56 -0.41 11.10 1.04
CA TYR A 56 0.42 10.61 -0.05
C TYR A 56 1.74 11.36 -0.15
N SER A 57 2.74 10.69 -0.73
CA SER A 57 4.00 11.31 -1.11
C SER A 57 4.40 10.87 -2.52
N VAL A 58 5.28 11.64 -3.16
CA VAL A 58 5.75 11.33 -4.52
C VAL A 58 7.27 11.35 -4.57
N LYS A 59 7.83 10.30 -5.17
CA LYS A 59 9.26 10.17 -5.46
C LYS A 59 9.49 10.13 -6.97
N ARG A 60 10.55 10.80 -7.42
CA ARG A 60 11.07 10.70 -8.79
C ARG A 60 12.48 10.13 -8.77
N LYS A 61 12.66 8.96 -9.41
CA LYS A 61 13.92 8.20 -9.44
C LYS A 61 14.49 8.02 -8.02
N GLY A 62 13.63 7.68 -7.06
CA GLY A 62 13.98 7.51 -5.65
C GLY A 62 14.02 8.79 -4.82
N ASN A 63 14.17 9.97 -5.44
CA ASN A 63 14.24 11.24 -4.72
C ASN A 63 12.85 11.77 -4.37
N LEU A 64 12.65 12.24 -3.13
CA LEU A 64 11.41 12.88 -2.71
C LEU A 64 11.20 14.17 -3.53
N VAL A 65 10.06 14.26 -4.21
CA VAL A 65 9.67 15.46 -5.00
C VAL A 65 8.36 16.09 -4.50
N LEU A 66 7.55 15.32 -3.78
CA LEU A 66 6.43 15.84 -3.01
C LEU A 66 6.43 15.15 -1.64
N ALA A 67 6.58 15.96 -0.59
CA ALA A 67 6.47 15.51 0.78
C ALA A 67 5.05 15.01 1.11
N SER A 68 4.90 14.37 2.28
CA SER A 68 3.60 13.90 2.74
C SER A 68 2.56 15.01 2.67
N SER A 69 1.46 14.74 1.98
CA SER A 69 0.34 15.66 1.81
C SER A 69 -0.95 14.94 2.12
N ASP A 70 -1.79 15.55 2.95
CA ASP A 70 -3.04 14.94 3.40
C ASP A 70 -4.10 14.94 2.32
N LEU A 71 -4.90 13.89 2.31
CA LEU A 71 -6.07 13.68 1.47
C LEU A 71 -7.29 13.59 2.36
N GLY A 72 -8.32 14.31 1.97
CA GLY A 72 -9.60 14.33 2.64
C GLY A 72 -10.46 15.45 2.11
N LEU A 73 -11.73 15.41 2.47
CA LEU A 73 -12.70 16.44 2.12
C LEU A 73 -13.57 16.71 3.33
N THR A 74 -13.85 17.97 3.62
CA THR A 74 -14.85 18.35 4.60
C THR A 74 -16.03 18.98 3.85
N THR A 75 -17.23 18.44 4.07
CA THR A 75 -18.48 18.98 3.55
C THR A 75 -19.28 19.61 4.70
N ASN A 76 -20.42 20.22 4.38
CA ASN A 76 -21.36 20.73 5.38
C ASN A 76 -21.97 19.61 6.26
N THR A 77 -22.04 18.38 5.76
CA THR A 77 -22.67 17.25 6.46
C THR A 77 -21.68 16.34 7.16
N THR A 78 -20.50 16.12 6.57
CA THR A 78 -19.55 15.08 6.97
C THR A 78 -18.11 15.47 6.67
N SER A 79 -17.17 14.98 7.48
CA SER A 79 -15.73 15.11 7.22
C SER A 79 -15.12 13.75 6.87
N PHE A 80 -14.36 13.69 5.78
CA PHE A 80 -13.62 12.52 5.29
C PHE A 80 -12.12 12.66 5.56
N LYS A 81 -11.74 13.16 6.74
CA LYS A 81 -10.33 13.23 7.16
C LYS A 81 -9.83 11.89 7.70
N SER A 82 -10.60 11.26 8.58
CA SER A 82 -10.26 9.96 9.15
C SER A 82 -11.00 8.86 8.39
N ILE A 83 -10.30 8.20 7.46
CA ILE A 83 -10.88 7.20 6.56
C ILE A 83 -10.12 5.87 6.62
N ALA A 84 -10.84 4.79 6.91
CA ALA A 84 -10.29 3.44 6.97
C ALA A 84 -10.22 2.82 5.57
N PHE A 85 -9.16 2.06 5.34
CA PHE A 85 -8.99 1.25 4.14
C PHE A 85 -10.01 0.11 4.11
N VAL A 86 -10.73 -0.05 2.99
CA VAL A 86 -11.65 -1.18 2.79
C VAL A 86 -11.05 -2.16 1.80
N SER A 87 -10.74 -1.68 0.59
CA SER A 87 -10.20 -2.54 -0.46
C SER A 87 -9.42 -1.74 -1.50
N ALA A 88 -8.66 -2.45 -2.32
CA ALA A 88 -7.94 -1.86 -3.43
C ALA A 88 -8.02 -2.78 -4.64
N SER A 89 -8.23 -2.18 -5.82
CA SER A 89 -8.10 -2.89 -7.08
C SER A 89 -6.65 -3.32 -7.32
N LYS A 90 -6.46 -4.24 -8.26
CA LYS A 90 -5.17 -4.45 -8.92
C LYS A 90 -4.77 -3.15 -9.66
N VAL A 91 -3.47 -2.97 -9.88
CA VAL A 91 -2.98 -1.91 -10.76
C VAL A 91 -3.27 -2.31 -12.20
N THR A 92 -3.87 -1.41 -12.97
CA THR A 92 -4.15 -1.63 -14.40
C THR A 92 -3.48 -0.56 -15.24
N ALA A 93 -2.97 -0.94 -16.42
CA ALA A 93 -2.46 0.03 -17.39
C ALA A 93 -3.65 0.73 -18.07
N VAL A 94 -3.52 2.03 -18.29
CA VAL A 94 -4.42 2.84 -19.09
C VAL A 94 -3.64 3.36 -20.28
N SER A 95 -4.17 3.15 -21.48
CA SER A 95 -3.62 3.67 -22.72
C SER A 95 -4.73 4.27 -23.55
N ASP A 96 -4.54 5.49 -24.03
CA ASP A 96 -5.49 6.17 -24.89
C ASP A 96 -4.76 6.98 -25.97
N LYS A 97 -5.46 7.24 -27.08
CA LYS A 97 -4.98 8.05 -28.18
C LYS A 97 -6.10 8.99 -28.63
N TYR A 98 -5.82 10.28 -28.59
CA TYR A 98 -6.81 11.30 -28.96
C TYR A 98 -6.14 12.46 -29.70
N SER A 99 -6.96 13.17 -30.48
CA SER A 99 -6.57 14.42 -31.13
C SER A 99 -7.17 15.61 -30.40
N MET A 100 -6.47 16.74 -30.42
CA MET A 100 -6.95 18.00 -29.87
C MET A 100 -7.04 19.04 -30.98
N LEU A 101 -8.18 19.73 -31.07
CA LEU A 101 -8.37 20.83 -32.02
C LEU A 101 -7.47 22.03 -31.68
N HIS A 102 -7.23 22.26 -30.40
CA HIS A 102 -6.38 23.32 -29.88
C HIS A 102 -5.41 22.76 -28.83
N GLY A 103 -4.19 23.29 -28.79
CA GLY A 103 -3.17 22.90 -27.81
C GLY A 103 -1.77 22.81 -28.40
N LYS A 104 -0.78 22.54 -27.55
CA LYS A 104 0.63 22.46 -27.96
C LYS A 104 0.95 21.23 -28.84
N LYS A 105 0.05 20.24 -28.90
CA LYS A 105 0.19 19.02 -29.72
C LYS A 105 -1.17 18.62 -30.28
N ALA A 106 -1.23 18.33 -31.57
CA ALA A 106 -2.46 17.88 -32.23
C ALA A 106 -2.83 16.42 -31.90
N ASN A 107 -1.85 15.54 -31.73
CA ASN A 107 -2.05 14.11 -31.45
C ASN A 107 -1.36 13.72 -30.13
N VAL A 108 -2.11 13.06 -29.24
CA VAL A 108 -1.63 12.67 -27.91
C VAL A 108 -1.76 11.17 -27.70
N ILE A 109 -0.72 10.56 -27.13
CA ILE A 109 -0.73 9.20 -26.63
C ILE A 109 -0.63 9.27 -25.11
N TYR A 110 -1.73 8.95 -24.43
CA TYR A 110 -1.78 8.91 -22.97
C TYR A 110 -1.45 7.51 -22.48
N LYS A 111 -0.49 7.39 -21.56
CA LYS A 111 -0.13 6.12 -20.91
C LYS A 111 0.05 6.35 -19.42
N ALA A 112 -0.69 5.58 -18.61
CA ALA A 112 -0.65 5.66 -17.17
C ALA A 112 -0.90 4.30 -16.52
N ASN A 113 -0.65 4.21 -15.22
CA ASN A 113 -1.12 3.11 -14.39
C ASN A 113 -2.23 3.65 -13.48
N LYS A 114 -3.29 2.88 -13.27
CA LYS A 114 -4.44 3.22 -12.42
C LYS A 114 -4.60 2.21 -11.29
N ARG A 115 -5.00 2.69 -10.12
CA ARG A 115 -5.49 1.90 -9.01
C ARG A 115 -6.64 2.63 -8.33
N ILE A 116 -7.67 1.89 -7.95
CA ILE A 116 -8.82 2.43 -7.23
C ILE A 116 -8.78 1.86 -5.81
N GLN A 117 -9.07 2.71 -4.82
CA GLN A 117 -9.20 2.30 -3.43
C GLN A 117 -10.57 2.69 -2.89
N ALA A 118 -11.27 1.71 -2.33
CA ALA A 118 -12.46 1.95 -1.56
C ALA A 118 -12.05 2.22 -0.10
N ARG A 119 -12.63 3.27 0.47
CA ARG A 119 -12.38 3.70 1.84
C ARG A 119 -13.71 4.09 2.49
N THR A 120 -13.79 3.89 3.80
CA THR A 120 -14.97 4.24 4.59
C THR A 120 -14.63 5.28 5.64
N ASN A 121 -15.60 6.08 6.02
CA ASN A 121 -15.45 7.00 7.14
C ASN A 121 -15.46 6.21 8.46
N ILE A 122 -14.53 6.52 9.35
CA ILE A 122 -14.42 5.86 10.65
C ILE A 122 -15.53 6.37 11.61
N HIS A 123 -16.11 7.53 11.33
CA HIS A 123 -17.23 8.10 12.09
C HIS A 123 -18.52 8.11 11.26
N PRO A 124 -19.38 7.07 11.34
CA PRO A 124 -20.74 7.20 10.85
C PRO A 124 -21.46 8.24 11.72
N LYS A 125 -22.00 9.29 11.09
CA LYS A 125 -22.89 10.23 11.78
C LYS A 125 -24.15 9.44 12.17
N PRO A 126 -24.49 9.28 13.46
CA PRO A 126 -25.78 8.70 13.82
C PRO A 126 -26.87 9.67 13.37
N HIS A 127 -27.65 9.28 12.37
CA HIS A 127 -28.90 9.96 12.05
C HIS A 127 -29.97 9.39 12.97
N THR A 128 -30.18 10.02 14.12
CA THR A 128 -31.41 9.81 14.89
C THR A 128 -32.54 10.50 14.15
N ILE A 129 -33.51 9.74 13.64
CA ILE A 129 -34.76 10.29 13.13
C ILE A 129 -35.74 10.21 14.30
N ASP A 130 -36.01 11.34 14.94
CA ASP A 130 -37.09 11.44 15.90
C ASP A 130 -38.41 11.57 15.11
N TYR A 131 -39.29 10.57 15.26
CA TYR A 131 -40.67 10.67 14.81
C TYR A 131 -41.45 11.46 15.86
N PHE A 132 -41.94 12.65 15.50
CA PHE A 132 -43.01 13.35 16.23
C PHE A 132 -44.38 12.90 15.72
#